data_AF-A0A530BM27-F1
#
_entry.id   AF-A0A530BM27-F1
#
_cell.length_a   1.000
_cell.length_b   1.000
_cell.length_c   1.000
_cell.angle_alpha   90.00
_cell.angle_beta   90.00
_cell.angle_gamma   90.00
#
_symmetry.space_group_name_H-M   'P 1'
#
loop_
_entity.id
_entity.type
_entity.pdbx_description
1 polymer ?
#
loop_
_entity_poly.entity_id
_entity_poly.type
_entity_poly.pdbx_seq_one_letter_code
_entity_poly.pdbx_strand_id
1 'polypeptide(L)'
;DGDTNHTWGKNARFTLKTWTGQETELGTLKTFTETRWNFGNTATSNIAFNKGTSLNFAWIQLGGLRVGKDESAFNTFIGYAG
;
A
#
# COMPACT_ATOMS: atom_id res chain seq x y z
N ASP A 1 2.18 36.67 23.75
CA ASP A 1 2.77 35.62 22.90
C ASP A 1 2.02 34.31 23.11
N GLY A 2 0.96 34.10 22.32
CA GLY A 2 0.19 32.85 22.33
C GLY A 2 0.50 32.10 21.06
N ASP A 3 1.63 31.38 21.03
CA ASP A 3 2.05 30.63 19.85
C ASP A 3 1.11 29.44 19.62
N THR A 4 0.46 29.42 18.45
CA THR A 4 -0.50 28.40 18.02
C THR A 4 0.19 27.25 17.29
N ASN A 5 1.26 26.63 17.79
CA ASN A 5 1.96 25.64 16.97
C ASN A 5 2.58 24.46 17.74
N HIS A 6 1.77 23.59 18.33
CA HIS A 6 2.24 22.23 18.63
C HIS A 6 1.12 21.18 18.58
N THR A 7 0.61 20.91 17.37
CA THR A 7 -0.13 19.67 17.11
C THR A 7 0.88 18.59 16.69
N TRP A 8 1.05 17.57 17.52
CA TRP A 8 1.81 16.38 17.16
C TRP A 8 1.00 15.58 16.13
N GLY A 9 1.58 15.37 14.95
CA GLY A 9 0.96 14.55 13.91
C GLY A 9 0.89 13.08 14.34
N LYS A 10 -0.31 12.51 14.47
CA LYS A 10 -0.50 11.07 14.67
C LYS A 10 -0.74 10.44 13.31
N ASN A 11 0.17 9.57 12.88
CA ASN A 11 0.01 8.79 11.66
C ASN A 11 0.11 7.29 11.99
N ALA A 12 -0.78 6.49 11.42
CA ALA A 12 -0.76 5.04 11.50
C ALA A 12 -0.98 4.44 10.12
N ARG A 13 -0.35 3.30 9.86
CA ARG A 13 -0.48 2.56 8.60
C ARG A 13 -0.82 1.11 8.90
N PHE A 14 -1.85 0.61 8.23
CA PHE A 14 -2.18 -0.81 8.19
C PHE A 14 -1.95 -1.33 6.76
N THR A 15 -1.36 -2.52 6.63
CA THR A 15 -1.09 -3.14 5.32
C THR A 15 -1.50 -4.60 5.38
N LEU A 16 -2.34 -5.01 4.44
CA LEU A 16 -2.75 -6.40 4.23
C LEU A 16 -2.07 -6.93 2.99
N LYS A 17 -1.31 -8.01 3.16
CA LYS A 17 -0.66 -8.74 2.07
C LYS A 17 -1.20 -10.16 2.02
N THR A 18 -1.64 -10.58 0.84
CA THR A 18 -2.08 -11.96 0.59
C THR A 18 -1.27 -12.51 -0.57
N TRP A 19 -0.73 -13.72 -0.38
CA TRP A 19 0.00 -14.43 -1.42
C TRP A 19 -0.32 -15.92 -1.40
N THR A 20 -0.35 -16.51 -2.59
CA THR A 20 -0.48 -17.96 -2.77
C THR A 20 0.47 -18.42 -3.86
N GLY A 21 0.87 -19.69 -3.79
CA GLY A 21 1.70 -20.35 -4.79
C GLY A 21 1.30 -21.81 -4.86
N GLN A 22 0.84 -22.26 -6.02
CA GLN A 22 0.42 -23.63 -6.25
C GLN A 22 1.00 -24.12 -7.58
N GLU A 23 1.57 -25.31 -7.58
CA GLU A 23 1.96 -25.97 -8.83
C GLU A 23 0.73 -26.51 -9.54
N THR A 24 0.62 -26.21 -10.84
CA THR A 24 -0.43 -26.70 -11.71
C THR A 24 0.19 -27.34 -12.94
N GLU A 25 -0.61 -28.04 -13.75
CA GLU A 25 -0.16 -28.68 -14.99
C GLU A 25 0.44 -27.69 -16.00
N LEU A 26 0.07 -26.41 -15.90
CA LEU A 26 0.53 -25.33 -16.77
C LEU A 26 1.60 -24.44 -16.10
N GLY A 27 2.22 -24.92 -15.02
CA GLY A 27 3.23 -24.22 -14.22
C GLY A 27 2.66 -23.60 -12.93
N THR A 28 3.49 -22.86 -12.20
CA THR A 28 3.10 -22.30 -10.89
C THR A 28 2.06 -21.20 -11.04
N LEU A 29 0.89 -21.40 -10.44
CA LEU A 29 -0.12 -20.39 -10.19
C LEU A 29 0.26 -19.58 -8.95
N LYS A 30 0.45 -18.27 -9.12
CA LYS A 30 0.78 -17.33 -8.04
C LYS A 30 -0.23 -16.20 -8.01
N THR A 31 -0.69 -15.84 -6.82
CA THR A 31 -1.51 -14.65 -6.60
C THR A 31 -0.82 -13.77 -5.58
N PHE A 32 -0.86 -12.45 -5.78
CA PHE A 32 -0.34 -11.48 -4.83
C PHE A 32 -1.21 -10.22 -4.81
N THR A 33 -1.56 -9.78 -3.60
CA THR A 33 -2.30 -8.55 -3.35
C THR A 33 -1.68 -7.80 -2.18
N GLU A 34 -1.51 -6.48 -2.33
CA GLU A 34 -1.11 -5.56 -1.26
C GLU A 34 -2.09 -4.37 -1.19
N THR A 35 -2.84 -4.31 -0.08
CA THR A 35 -3.75 -3.20 0.24
C THR A 35 -3.24 -2.44 1.45
N ARG A 36 -3.27 -1.11 1.39
CA ARG A 36 -2.78 -0.22 2.44
C ARG A 36 -3.85 0.79 2.85
N TRP A 37 -3.95 1.01 4.16
CA TRP A 37 -4.79 2.05 4.76
C TRP A 37 -3.91 2.98 5.57
N ASN A 38 -4.03 4.28 5.31
CA ASN A 38 -3.34 5.29 6.09
C ASN A 38 -4.35 6.01 6.99
N PHE A 39 -3.98 6.26 8.23
CA PHE A 39 -4.77 7.03 9.19
C PHE A 39 -3.92 8.17 9.71
N GLY A 40 -4.53 9.31 9.96
CA GLY A 40 -3.90 10.33 10.76
C GLY A 40 -4.73 11.58 10.94
N ASN A 41 -4.16 12.55 11.64
CA ASN A 41 -4.77 13.84 11.92
C ASN A 41 -4.27 14.93 10.94
N THR A 42 -4.88 16.12 10.98
CA THR A 42 -4.43 17.30 10.22
C THR A 42 -3.64 18.26 11.11
N ALA A 43 -2.98 19.26 10.53
CA ALA A 43 -2.29 20.30 11.29
C ALA A 43 -3.25 21.13 12.19
N THR A 44 -4.53 21.20 11.81
CA THR A 44 -5.56 22.03 12.44
C THR A 44 -6.52 21.25 13.34
N SER A 45 -6.50 19.92 13.33
CA SER A 45 -7.40 19.08 14.13
C SER A 45 -6.68 17.83 14.63
N ASN A 46 -6.90 17.48 15.90
CA ASN A 46 -6.34 16.28 16.51
C ASN A 46 -7.20 15.02 16.29
N ILE A 47 -8.31 15.12 15.56
CA ILE A 47 -9.15 13.97 15.23
C ILE A 47 -8.45 13.15 14.14
N ALA A 48 -8.22 11.86 14.40
CA ALA A 48 -7.67 10.95 13.40
C ALA A 48 -8.77 10.45 12.46
N PHE A 49 -8.48 10.45 11.16
CA PHE A 49 -9.37 9.92 10.12
C PHE A 49 -8.58 9.09 9.11
N ASN A 50 -9.29 8.33 8.27
CA ASN A 50 -8.68 7.57 7.19
C ASN A 50 -8.22 8.55 6.07
N LYS A 51 -6.93 8.57 5.78
CA LYS A 51 -6.29 9.41 4.75
C LYS A 51 -6.30 8.79 3.35
N GLY A 52 -7.00 7.66 3.18
CA GLY A 52 -7.13 6.96 1.92
C GLY A 52 -6.73 5.48 2.02
N THR A 53 -7.31 4.71 1.10
CA THR A 53 -6.97 3.31 0.86
C THR A 53 -6.29 3.20 -0.50
N SER A 54 -5.15 2.52 -0.57
CA SER A 54 -4.45 2.24 -1.83
C SER A 54 -4.29 0.75 -2.07
N LEU A 55 -4.51 0.34 -3.32
CA LEU A 55 -4.16 -0.99 -3.82
C LEU A 55 -2.84 -0.84 -4.59
N ASN A 56 -1.74 -1.28 -3.98
CA ASN A 56 -0.39 -1.09 -4.52
C ASN A 56 -0.07 -2.15 -5.57
N PHE A 57 -0.37 -3.41 -5.24
CA PHE A 57 -0.20 -4.55 -6.13
C PHE A 57 -1.42 -5.45 -6.06
N ALA A 58 -1.85 -5.97 -7.20
CA ALA A 58 -2.89 -7.01 -7.28
C ALA A 58 -2.73 -7.75 -8.60
N TRP A 59 -2.06 -8.90 -8.58
CA TRP A 59 -1.81 -9.70 -9.77
C TRP A 59 -2.00 -11.19 -9.53
N ILE A 60 -2.27 -11.88 -10.64
CA ILE A 60 -2.27 -13.34 -10.77
C ILE A 60 -1.30 -13.73 -11.89
N GLN A 61 -0.58 -14.82 -11.69
CA GLN A 61 0.40 -15.33 -12.65
C GLN A 61 0.25 -16.85 -12.78
N LEU A 62 0.25 -17.35 -14.01
CA LEU A 62 0.24 -18.78 -14.31
C LEU A 62 1.22 -19.06 -15.45
N GLY A 63 2.13 -20.03 -15.27
CA GLY A 63 2.98 -20.48 -16.37
C GLY A 63 3.85 -19.40 -17.02
N GLY A 64 4.13 -18.30 -16.30
CA GLY A 64 4.88 -17.15 -16.81
C GLY A 64 4.03 -15.99 -17.36
N LEU A 65 2.74 -16.20 -17.62
CA LEU A 65 1.82 -15.12 -17.96
C LEU A 65 1.33 -14.42 -16.69
N ARG A 66 1.50 -13.10 -16.60
CA ARG A 66 1.01 -12.27 -15.48
C ARG A 66 -0.09 -11.31 -15.95
N VAL A 67 -1.15 -11.22 -15.17
CA VAL A 67 -2.26 -10.27 -15.37
C VAL A 67 -2.58 -9.57 -14.04
N GLY A 68 -2.71 -8.26 -14.07
CA GLY A 68 -3.15 -7.49 -12.90
C GLY A 68 -2.54 -6.10 -12.81
N LYS A 69 -2.79 -5.45 -11.67
CA LYS A 69 -2.23 -4.15 -11.32
C LYS A 69 -0.83 -4.36 -10.73
N ASP A 70 0.17 -3.94 -11.49
CA ASP A 70 1.54 -3.74 -11.03
C ASP A 70 1.81 -2.24 -10.87
N GLU A 71 2.83 -1.85 -10.12
CA GLU A 71 3.21 -0.45 -10.02
C GLU A 71 3.70 0.05 -11.40
N SER A 72 3.30 1.27 -11.80
CA SER A 72 3.90 1.90 -12.99
C SER A 72 5.41 2.02 -12.78
N ALA A 73 6.22 1.56 -13.73
CA ALA A 73 7.68 1.59 -13.71
C ALA A 73 8.31 2.99 -13.46
N PHE A 74 7.50 4.04 -13.40
CA PHE A 74 7.92 5.41 -13.15
C PHE A 74 8.12 5.78 -11.66
N ASN A 75 7.58 5.03 -10.70
CA ASN A 75 7.75 5.36 -9.27
C ASN A 75 8.85 4.57 -8.56
N THR A 76 9.43 3.55 -9.18
CA THR A 76 10.40 2.66 -8.53
C THR A 76 11.85 3.15 -8.61
N PHE A 77 12.15 4.23 -9.36
CA PHE A 77 13.54 4.68 -9.56
C PHE A 77 14.06 5.71 -8.53
N ILE A 78 13.18 6.34 -7.75
CA ILE A 78 13.59 7.34 -6.77
C ILE A 78 13.17 6.92 -5.36
N GLY A 79 14.03 6.08 -4.78
CA GLY A 79 14.23 5.89 -3.33
C GLY A 79 13.05 6.25 -2.44
N TYR A 80 12.18 5.28 -2.20
CA TYR A 80 11.10 5.37 -1.24
C TYR A 80 11.65 5.64 0.17
N ALA A 81 11.44 6.85 0.69
CA ALA A 81 11.61 7.16 2.11
C ALA A 81 10.29 6.87 2.84
N GLY A 82 10.18 5.66 3.41
CA GLY A 82 9.25 5.22 4.47
C GLY A 82 7.85 5.83 4.57
#